data_AF-M5F4Z0-F1
#
_entry.id   AF-M5F4Z0-F1
#
_cell.length_a   1.000
_cell.length_b   1.000
_cell.length_c   1.000
_cell.angle_alpha   90.00
_cell.angle_beta   90.00
_cell.angle_gamma   90.00
#
_symmetry.space_group_name_H-M   'P 1'
#
loop_
_entity.id
_entity.type
_entity.pdbx_description
1 polymer ?
#
loop_
_entity_poly.entity_id
_entity_poly.type
_entity_poly.pdbx_seq_one_letter_code
_entity_poly.pdbx_strand_id
1 'polypeptide(L)'
;MAFARTLRTKLGLRRKKPLPKFASVGRRTYGVNPGMIFGCAEHAELKIGAFCSIGNEVLFMCRANHPTSLVSTYPFKVKMTKEVPTEADLLLNGNLLADRQRRLDRAPRHHYARHRNR
;
A
#
# COMPACT_ATOMS: atom_id res chain seq x y z
N MET A 1 -32.19 -15.57 5.28
CA MET A 1 -31.63 -14.86 6.45
C MET A 1 -31.58 -13.31 6.26
N ALA A 2 -32.62 -12.69 5.71
CA ALA A 2 -32.64 -11.22 5.53
C ALA A 2 -33.11 -10.47 6.79
N PHE A 3 -34.08 -11.05 7.51
CA PHE A 3 -34.68 -10.49 8.73
C PHE A 3 -33.66 -10.20 9.83
N ALA A 4 -32.80 -11.18 10.15
CA ALA A 4 -31.74 -11.02 11.14
C ALA A 4 -30.72 -9.92 10.77
N ARG A 5 -30.51 -9.70 9.47
CA ARG A 5 -29.60 -8.67 8.96
C ARG A 5 -30.17 -7.27 9.18
N THR A 6 -31.46 -7.09 8.93
CA THR A 6 -32.15 -5.81 9.13
C THR A 6 -32.27 -5.48 10.61
N LEU A 7 -32.57 -6.47 11.46
CA LEU A 7 -32.67 -6.32 12.91
C LEU A 7 -31.34 -5.85 13.53
N ARG A 8 -30.22 -6.50 13.17
CA ARG A 8 -28.87 -6.09 13.63
C ARG A 8 -28.47 -4.69 13.17
N THR A 9 -29.00 -4.24 12.03
CA THR A 9 -28.75 -2.89 11.54
C THR A 9 -29.60 -1.86 12.31
N LYS A 10 -30.88 -2.16 12.57
CA LYS A 10 -31.78 -1.31 13.39
C LYS A 10 -31.35 -1.21 14.86
N LEU A 11 -30.84 -2.29 15.44
CA LEU A 11 -30.32 -2.33 16.81
C LEU A 11 -28.95 -1.65 16.95
N GLY A 12 -28.40 -1.04 15.88
CA GLY A 12 -27.08 -0.39 15.92
C GLY A 12 -25.89 -1.34 16.13
N LEU A 13 -26.14 -2.67 16.17
CA LEU A 13 -25.14 -3.72 16.37
C LEU A 13 -24.18 -3.86 15.17
N ARG A 14 -24.42 -3.11 14.09
CA ARG A 14 -23.63 -3.16 12.85
C ARG A 14 -22.98 -1.79 12.60
N ARG A 15 -21.75 -1.63 13.08
CA ARG A 15 -20.92 -0.45 12.79
C ARG A 15 -20.50 -0.42 11.33
N LYS A 16 -20.60 0.75 10.70
CA LYS A 16 -19.97 1.03 9.40
C LYS A 16 -18.45 0.90 9.60
N LYS A 17 -17.78 0.08 8.79
CA LYS A 17 -16.32 -0.01 8.86
C LYS A 17 -15.73 1.39 8.58
N PRO A 18 -14.72 1.84 9.35
CA PRO A 18 -14.04 3.09 9.05
C PRO A 18 -13.22 2.96 7.76
N LEU A 19 -12.90 4.09 7.15
CA LEU A 19 -11.95 4.14 6.04
C LEU A 19 -10.55 3.73 6.54
N PRO A 20 -9.68 3.21 5.65
CA PRO A 20 -8.27 2.97 5.97
C PRO A 20 -7.58 4.24 6.47
N LYS A 21 -6.58 4.09 7.36
CA LYS A 21 -5.88 5.21 8.02
C LYS A 21 -5.31 6.25 7.04
N PHE A 22 -4.81 5.81 5.89
CA PHE A 22 -4.18 6.66 4.88
C PHE A 22 -5.11 7.02 3.70
N ALA A 23 -6.43 6.88 3.91
CA ALA A 23 -7.45 7.26 2.94
C ALA A 23 -8.23 8.50 3.43
N SER A 24 -8.41 9.48 2.54
CA SER A 24 -9.18 10.70 2.81
C SER A 24 -10.22 10.94 1.71
N VAL A 25 -11.38 11.46 2.13
CA VAL A 25 -12.52 11.73 1.24
C VAL A 25 -13.01 13.15 1.50
N GLY A 26 -13.09 13.95 0.44
CA GLY A 26 -13.54 15.33 0.50
C GLY A 26 -15.03 15.48 0.81
N ARG A 27 -15.42 16.70 1.17
CA ARG A 27 -16.83 17.03 1.47
C ARG A 27 -17.76 16.69 0.31
N ARG A 28 -19.00 16.32 0.62
CA ARG A 28 -20.07 16.05 -0.39
C ARG A 28 -19.75 14.93 -1.38
N THR A 29 -18.70 14.15 -1.15
CA THR A 29 -18.40 12.93 -1.90
C THR A 29 -19.15 11.76 -1.30
N TYR A 30 -19.76 10.92 -2.15
CA TYR A 30 -20.54 9.76 -1.72
C TYR A 30 -20.21 8.51 -2.55
N GLY A 31 -20.73 7.36 -2.10
CA GLY A 31 -20.50 6.07 -2.74
C GLY A 31 -19.20 5.37 -2.33
N VAL A 32 -18.35 5.99 -1.49
CA VAL A 32 -17.09 5.40 -1.04
C VAL A 32 -17.32 4.46 0.15
N ASN A 33 -16.92 3.20 0.00
CA ASN A 33 -16.92 2.20 1.05
C ASN A 33 -15.49 1.69 1.33
N PRO A 34 -15.15 1.30 2.57
CA PRO A 34 -13.82 0.78 2.88
C PRO A 34 -13.43 -0.46 2.08
N GLY A 35 -14.41 -1.27 1.68
CA GLY A 35 -14.19 -2.45 0.83
C GLY A 35 -13.78 -2.13 -0.61
N MET A 36 -13.92 -0.87 -1.04
CA MET A 36 -13.52 -0.39 -2.37
C MET A 36 -12.05 0.03 -2.42
N ILE A 37 -11.31 -0.07 -1.32
CA ILE A 37 -9.94 0.44 -1.22
C ILE A 37 -8.99 -0.71 -0.94
N PHE A 38 -8.10 -0.99 -1.89
CA PHE A 38 -7.11 -2.05 -1.79
C PHE A 38 -5.69 -1.49 -1.66
N GLY A 39 -4.94 -1.99 -0.67
CA GLY A 39 -3.51 -1.72 -0.54
C GLY A 39 -3.14 -0.29 -0.08
N CYS A 40 -4.07 0.42 0.56
CA CYS A 40 -3.81 1.78 1.08
C CYS A 40 -2.81 1.74 2.25
N ALA A 41 -1.73 2.51 2.15
CA ALA A 41 -0.63 2.58 3.10
C ALA A 41 0.00 3.99 3.08
N GLU A 42 0.94 4.26 3.98
CA GLU A 42 1.59 5.57 4.10
C GLU A 42 2.23 6.07 2.80
N HIS A 43 2.90 5.18 2.07
CA HIS A 43 3.51 5.55 0.80
C HIS A 43 2.52 5.48 -0.39
N ALA A 44 1.36 4.85 -0.21
CA ALA A 44 0.34 4.63 -1.22
C ALA A 44 -1.03 5.16 -0.73
N GLU A 45 -1.09 6.46 -0.45
CA GLU A 45 -2.28 7.12 0.08
C GLU A 45 -3.39 7.25 -0.97
N LEU A 46 -4.64 7.26 -0.50
CA LEU A 46 -5.81 7.56 -1.33
C LEU A 46 -6.43 8.91 -0.95
N LYS A 47 -6.49 9.85 -1.90
CA LYS A 47 -7.12 11.16 -1.72
C LYS A 47 -8.24 11.33 -2.74
N ILE A 48 -9.48 11.28 -2.27
CA ILE A 48 -10.65 11.56 -3.10
C ILE A 48 -11.10 13.00 -2.82
N GLY A 49 -11.27 13.78 -3.89
CA GLY A 49 -11.68 15.19 -3.81
C GLY A 49 -13.09 15.40 -3.27
N ALA A 50 -13.54 16.66 -3.32
CA ALA A 50 -14.90 17.04 -2.92
C ALA A 50 -15.90 16.90 -4.09
N PHE A 51 -17.18 16.69 -3.75
CA PHE A 51 -18.30 16.60 -4.71
C PHE A 51 -18.17 15.49 -5.76
N CYS A 52 -17.54 14.37 -5.42
CA CYS A 52 -17.44 13.22 -6.32
C CYS A 52 -18.60 12.22 -6.11
N SER A 53 -19.12 11.69 -7.21
CA SER A 53 -20.09 10.60 -7.23
C SER A 53 -19.39 9.30 -7.61
N ILE A 54 -19.16 8.40 -6.64
CA ILE A 54 -18.46 7.13 -6.88
C ILE A 54 -19.46 5.99 -7.06
N GLY A 55 -19.33 5.22 -8.15
CA GLY A 55 -20.18 4.06 -8.45
C GLY A 55 -19.91 2.86 -7.53
N ASN A 56 -20.91 1.98 -7.39
CA ASN A 56 -20.87 0.85 -6.45
C ASN A 56 -19.77 -0.20 -6.75
N GLU A 57 -19.27 -0.28 -7.98
CA GLU A 57 -18.31 -1.29 -8.43
C GLU A 57 -16.89 -0.73 -8.64
N VAL A 58 -16.66 0.52 -8.23
CA VAL A 58 -15.32 1.12 -8.28
C VAL A 58 -14.40 0.46 -7.25
N LEU A 59 -13.21 0.08 -7.68
CA LEU A 59 -12.12 -0.40 -6.84
C LEU A 59 -10.90 0.50 -6.98
N PHE A 60 -10.48 1.13 -5.89
CA PHE A 60 -9.25 1.91 -5.80
C PHE A 60 -8.08 0.99 -5.46
N MET A 61 -7.19 0.76 -6.43
CA MET A 61 -5.98 -0.04 -6.24
C MET A 61 -4.80 0.89 -5.92
N CYS A 62 -4.41 0.97 -4.65
CA CYS A 62 -3.33 1.86 -4.20
C CYS A 62 -1.95 1.17 -4.29
N ARG A 63 -1.90 -0.15 -4.10
CA ARG A 63 -0.65 -0.93 -4.09
C ARG A 63 -0.85 -2.30 -4.75
N ALA A 64 -0.50 -2.39 -6.04
CA ALA A 64 -0.66 -3.60 -6.84
C ALA A 64 0.40 -3.74 -7.97
N ASN A 65 1.52 -3.04 -7.83
CA ASN A 65 2.54 -3.00 -8.90
C ASN A 65 3.47 -4.21 -8.82
N HIS A 66 3.84 -4.73 -9.99
CA HIS A 66 4.82 -5.81 -10.16
C HIS A 66 6.01 -5.29 -10.97
N PRO A 67 7.25 -5.77 -10.70
CA PRO A 67 8.42 -5.36 -11.45
C PRO A 67 8.36 -5.84 -12.89
N THR A 68 8.12 -4.91 -13.82
CA THR A 68 8.07 -5.17 -15.27
C THR A 68 9.43 -5.04 -15.96
N SER A 69 10.44 -4.50 -15.27
CA SER A 69 11.82 -4.37 -15.77
C SER A 69 12.68 -5.61 -15.54
N LEU A 70 12.14 -6.62 -14.84
CA LEU A 70 12.82 -7.91 -14.62
C LEU A 70 12.31 -8.93 -15.63
N VAL A 71 13.04 -10.05 -15.76
CA VAL A 71 12.66 -11.18 -16.64
C VAL A 71 11.28 -11.75 -16.29
N SER A 72 10.81 -11.56 -15.05
CA SER A 72 9.50 -12.02 -14.61
C SER A 72 8.87 -11.05 -13.63
N THR A 73 7.55 -10.88 -13.75
CA THR A 73 6.69 -10.13 -12.82
C THR A 73 6.21 -10.99 -11.64
N TYR A 74 6.52 -12.29 -11.64
CA TYR A 74 6.13 -13.20 -10.57
C TYR A 74 6.84 -12.86 -9.25
N PRO A 75 6.12 -12.77 -8.11
CA PRO A 75 6.71 -12.36 -6.83
C PRO A 75 7.48 -13.52 -6.17
N PHE A 76 8.61 -13.92 -6.76
CA PHE A 76 9.44 -15.03 -6.28
C PHE A 76 9.84 -14.87 -4.82
N LYS A 77 10.24 -13.66 -4.39
CA LYS A 77 10.63 -13.38 -3.00
C LYS A 77 9.52 -13.78 -2.03
N VAL A 78 8.33 -13.20 -2.20
CA VAL A 78 7.18 -13.47 -1.32
C VAL A 78 6.74 -14.94 -1.37
N LYS A 79 6.72 -15.54 -2.57
CA LYS A 79 6.18 -16.89 -2.77
C LYS A 79 7.15 -18.01 -2.43
N MET A 80 8.45 -17.82 -2.63
CA MET A 80 9.46 -18.86 -2.45
C MET A 80 10.22 -18.70 -1.13
N THR A 81 10.59 -17.47 -0.73
CA THR A 81 11.39 -17.26 0.50
C THR A 81 10.53 -17.02 1.74
N LYS A 82 9.22 -16.81 1.58
CA LYS A 82 8.27 -16.40 2.65
C LYS A 82 8.67 -15.10 3.36
N GLU A 83 9.62 -14.36 2.80
CA GLU A 83 10.00 -13.06 3.33
C GLU A 83 8.85 -12.08 3.13
N VAL A 84 8.64 -11.23 4.14
CA VAL A 84 7.69 -10.14 4.04
C VAL A 84 8.26 -9.17 2.98
N PRO A 85 7.53 -8.92 1.87
CA PRO A 85 7.99 -7.97 0.87
C PRO A 85 8.22 -6.62 1.53
N THR A 86 9.43 -6.12 1.38
CA THR A 86 9.85 -4.83 1.92
C THR A 86 9.29 -3.73 1.03
N GLU A 87 9.21 -2.50 1.53
CA GLU A 87 8.72 -1.34 0.76
C GLU A 87 9.50 -1.13 -0.56
N ALA A 88 10.75 -1.59 -0.64
CA ALA A 88 11.58 -1.57 -1.86
C ALA A 88 11.18 -2.63 -2.91
N ASP A 89 10.55 -3.74 -2.50
CA ASP A 89 10.06 -4.79 -3.41
C ASP A 89 8.72 -4.38 -4.05
N LEU A 90 8.04 -3.42 -3.44
CA LEU A 90 6.78 -2.85 -3.90
C LEU A 90 7.13 -1.64 -4.76
N LEU A 91 7.06 -1.79 -6.08
CA LEU A 91 7.27 -0.65 -6.96
C LEU A 91 6.21 0.41 -6.69
N LEU A 92 6.58 1.44 -5.96
CA LEU A 92 5.73 2.60 -5.75
C LEU A 92 5.90 3.54 -6.94
N ASN A 93 4.85 3.62 -7.77
CA ASN A 93 4.73 4.53 -8.91
C ASN A 93 5.97 4.63 -9.80
N GLY A 94 6.35 3.55 -10.50
CA GLY A 94 7.23 3.57 -11.68
C GLY A 94 8.66 4.10 -11.49
N ASN A 95 9.00 4.70 -10.36
CA ASN A 95 10.23 5.45 -10.16
C ASN A 95 10.86 5.06 -8.81
N LEU A 96 11.88 4.21 -8.90
CA LEU A 96 13.10 4.22 -8.09
C LEU A 96 13.16 5.21 -6.92
N LEU A 97 12.43 4.97 -5.83
CA LEU A 97 12.86 5.48 -4.51
C LEU A 97 14.06 4.68 -3.96
N ALA A 98 14.32 3.48 -4.52
CA ALA A 98 15.52 2.71 -4.22
C ALA A 98 16.83 3.38 -4.72
N ASP A 99 16.77 4.41 -5.58
CA ASP A 99 17.98 5.11 -6.05
C ASP A 99 18.37 6.31 -5.18
N ARG A 100 17.44 6.86 -4.39
CA ARG A 100 17.76 7.96 -3.46
C ARG A 100 18.48 7.45 -2.20
N GLN A 101 18.11 6.27 -1.68
CA GLN A 101 18.82 5.65 -0.55
C GLN A 101 20.25 5.24 -0.92
N ARG A 102 20.45 4.69 -2.14
CA ARG A 102 21.80 4.29 -2.63
C ARG A 102 22.77 5.45 -2.86
N ARG A 103 22.28 6.70 -2.98
CA ARG A 103 23.14 7.90 -3.04
C ARG A 103 23.60 8.38 -1.66
N LEU A 104 22.87 8.04 -0.59
CA LEU A 104 23.24 8.41 0.79
C LEU A 104 24.23 7.40 1.40
N ASP A 105 24.21 6.13 0.96
CA ASP A 105 25.16 5.09 1.40
C ASP A 105 26.54 5.15 0.69
N ARG A 106 26.73 6.12 -0.23
CA ARG A 106 27.97 6.31 -1.02
C ARG A 106 28.87 7.45 -0.50
N ALA A 107 28.83 7.75 0.80
CA ALA A 107 29.88 8.52 1.48
C ALA A 107 31.03 7.58 1.94
N PRO A 108 32.29 8.03 1.99
CA PRO A 108 33.46 7.20 1.65
C PRO A 108 33.83 6.15 2.69
N ARG A 109 34.26 4.98 2.20
CA ARG A 109 34.87 3.90 2.99
C ARG A 109 36.19 4.39 3.59
N HIS A 110 36.25 4.56 4.91
CA HIS A 110 37.54 4.65 5.61
C HIS A 110 38.26 3.30 5.53
N HIS A 111 39.53 3.39 5.16
CA HIS A 111 40.45 2.29 4.87
C HIS A 111 40.62 1.30 6.03
N TYR A 112 40.59 0.01 5.69
CA TYR A 112 41.08 -1.08 6.54
C TYR A 112 42.59 -0.94 6.77
N ALA A 113 43.02 -0.76 8.03
CA ALA A 113 44.40 -1.01 8.44
C ALA A 113 44.52 -2.48 8.86
N ARG A 114 45.10 -3.32 8.00
CA ARG A 114 45.65 -4.63 8.38
C ARG A 114 47.07 -4.39 8.89
N HIS A 115 47.31 -4.58 10.19
CA HIS A 115 48.62 -4.95 10.68
C HIS A 115 48.52 -6.32 11.35
N ARG A 116 48.95 -7.34 10.61
CA ARG A 116 49.51 -8.56 11.20
C ARG A 116 50.86 -8.16 11.81
N ASN A 117 51.16 -8.58 13.02
CA ASN A 117 52.49 -9.06 13.36
C ASN A 117 52.49 -9.82 14.69
N ARG A 118 53.02 -11.05 14.59
CA ARG A 118 53.82 -11.83 15.54
C ARG A 118 53.22 -12.13 16.91
#